data_AF-A0A2V9WVD6-F1
#
_entry.id   AF-A0A2V9WVD6-F1
#
_cell.length_a   1.000
_cell.length_b   1.000
_cell.length_c   1.000
_cell.angle_alpha   90.00
_cell.angle_beta   90.00
_cell.angle_gamma   90.00
#
_symmetry.space_group_name_H-M   'P 1'
#
loop_
_entity.id
_entity.type
_entity.pdbx_description
1 polymer ?
#
loop_
_entity_poly.entity_id
_entity_poly.type
_entity_poly.pdbx_seq_one_letter_code
_entity_poly.pdbx_strand_id
1 'polypeptide(L)'
;MWLLGRLVPDHKTIAEFRRLHREAVTGAGAELIRCARSVGLVRGEWVAIDGSKFRAVSSSRSVREREVLERYLEEMEAADTQDDVVIDAGAVAEAWEK
;
A
#
# COMPACT_ATOMS: atom_id res chain seq x y z
N MET A 1 -11.82 20.16 3.88
CA MET A 1 -12.76 19.89 2.75
C MET A 1 -14.19 20.16 3.22
N TRP A 2 -15.02 20.88 2.45
CA TRP A 2 -16.38 21.27 2.87
C TRP A 2 -17.31 20.08 3.12
N LEU A 3 -17.18 19.02 2.32
CA LEU A 3 -17.98 17.79 2.42
C LEU A 3 -17.69 16.93 3.66
N LEU A 4 -16.59 17.18 4.36
CA LEU A 4 -16.17 16.37 5.52
C LEU A 4 -16.59 16.97 6.86
N GLY A 5 -17.44 18.01 6.88
CA GLY A 5 -17.97 18.57 8.12
C GLY A 5 -16.89 19.05 9.11
N ARG A 6 -15.86 19.74 8.61
CA ARG A 6 -14.65 20.18 9.35
C ARG A 6 -13.66 19.10 9.76
N LEU A 7 -13.86 17.83 9.37
CA LEU A 7 -12.79 16.85 9.50
C LEU A 7 -11.60 17.22 8.61
N VAL A 8 -10.40 17.01 9.14
CA VAL A 8 -9.11 17.28 8.48
C VAL A 8 -8.28 15.98 8.47
N PRO A 9 -8.72 14.94 7.74
CA PRO A 9 -7.95 13.71 7.64
C PRO A 9 -6.62 14.00 6.94
N ASP A 10 -5.56 13.38 7.44
CA ASP A 10 -4.23 13.47 6.84
C ASP A 10 -4.11 12.60 5.59
N HIS A 11 -2.95 12.67 4.93
CA HIS A 11 -2.68 11.91 3.72
C HIS A 11 -2.83 10.39 3.91
N LYS A 12 -2.40 9.87 5.08
CA LYS A 12 -2.44 8.44 5.40
C LYS A 12 -3.88 7.96 5.57
N THR A 13 -4.70 8.72 6.28
CA THR A 13 -6.11 8.43 6.49
C THR A 13 -6.87 8.38 5.17
N ILE A 14 -6.62 9.34 4.27
CA ILE A 14 -7.25 9.37 2.94
C ILE A 14 -6.77 8.19 2.09
N ALA A 15 -5.47 7.86 2.13
CA ALA A 15 -4.91 6.75 1.38
C ALA A 15 -5.51 5.40 1.85
N GLU A 16 -5.60 5.18 3.16
CA GLU A 16 -6.19 3.97 3.73
C GLU A 16 -7.68 3.85 3.43
N PHE A 17 -8.45 4.94 3.54
CA PHE A 17 -9.85 4.95 3.13
C PHE A 17 -10.02 4.51 1.67
N ARG A 18 -9.20 5.05 0.75
CA ARG A 18 -9.24 4.67 -0.68
C ARG A 18 -8.80 3.23 -0.91
N ARG A 19 -7.85 2.72 -0.12
CA ARG A 19 -7.36 1.33 -0.21
C ARG A 19 -8.45 0.35 0.22
N LEU A 20 -9.08 0.60 1.37
CA LEU A 20 -10.10 -0.24 1.96
C LEU A 20 -11.44 -0.20 1.20
N HIS A 21 -11.81 0.96 0.65
CA HIS A 21 -13.10 1.17 0.00
C HIS A 21 -13.01 1.37 -1.52
N ARG A 22 -11.99 0.78 -2.16
CA ARG A 22 -11.69 0.97 -3.59
C ARG A 22 -12.90 0.80 -4.49
N GLU A 23 -13.69 -0.26 -4.29
CA GLU A 23 -14.86 -0.56 -5.11
C GLU A 23 -15.95 0.51 -4.97
N ALA A 24 -16.28 0.88 -3.73
CA ALA A 24 -17.27 1.93 -3.45
C ALA A 24 -16.85 3.29 -4.01
N VAL A 25 -15.57 3.66 -3.86
CA VAL A 25 -15.02 4.90 -4.44
C VAL A 25 -15.13 4.88 -5.97
N THR A 26 -14.86 3.72 -6.59
CA THR A 26 -14.99 3.55 -8.04
C THR A 26 -16.44 3.66 -8.51
N GLY A 27 -17.37 3.03 -7.78
CA GLY A 27 -18.81 3.12 -8.04
C GLY A 27 -19.35 4.55 -7.93
N ALA A 28 -19.00 5.25 -6.85
CA ALA A 28 -19.37 6.66 -6.64
C ALA A 28 -18.81 7.56 -7.75
N GLY A 29 -17.57 7.33 -8.18
CA GLY A 29 -16.98 8.02 -9.33
C GLY A 29 -17.74 7.77 -10.62
N ALA A 30 -18.15 6.53 -10.88
CA ALA A 30 -18.94 6.18 -12.06
C ALA A 30 -20.32 6.85 -12.07
N GLU A 31 -21.00 6.92 -10.92
CA GLU A 31 -22.27 7.65 -10.79
C GLU A 31 -22.10 9.16 -10.99
N LEU A 32 -21.04 9.74 -10.43
CA LEU A 32 -20.71 11.14 -10.65
C LEU A 32 -20.54 11.46 -12.13
N ILE A 33 -19.82 10.60 -12.88
CA ILE A 33 -19.65 10.77 -14.33
C ILE A 33 -20.96 10.59 -15.08
N ARG A 34 -21.80 9.61 -14.71
CA ARG A 34 -23.14 9.45 -15.29
C ARG A 34 -24.00 10.71 -15.09
N CYS A 35 -24.02 11.24 -13.88
CA CYS A 35 -24.71 12.49 -13.55
C CYS A 35 -24.18 13.67 -14.36
N ALA A 36 -22.86 13.85 -14.41
CA ALA A 36 -22.25 14.93 -15.20
C ALA A 36 -22.57 14.83 -16.70
N ARG A 37 -22.66 13.60 -17.23
CA ARG A 37 -23.10 13.37 -18.62
C ARG A 37 -24.58 13.71 -18.83
N SER A 38 -25.46 13.37 -17.89
CA SER A 38 -26.90 13.63 -18.03
C SER A 38 -27.25 15.12 -18.07
N VAL A 39 -26.45 15.96 -17.40
CA VAL A 39 -26.60 17.43 -17.43
C VAL A 39 -25.68 18.12 -18.45
N GLY A 40 -24.98 17.37 -19.30
CA GLY A 40 -24.13 17.92 -20.37
C GLY A 40 -22.81 18.55 -19.91
N LEU A 41 -22.37 18.33 -18.66
CA LEU A 41 -21.08 18.82 -18.14
C LEU A 41 -19.89 18.03 -18.72
N VAL A 42 -20.08 16.75 -19.03
CA VAL A 42 -19.05 15.88 -19.61
C VAL A 42 -19.58 15.27 -20.90
N ARG A 43 -18.79 15.36 -21.97
CA ARG A 43 -19.08 14.65 -23.23
C ARG A 43 -18.58 13.21 -23.14
N GLY A 44 -19.37 12.27 -23.67
CA GLY A 44 -19.02 10.84 -23.70
C GLY A 44 -18.29 10.41 -24.96
N GLU A 45 -17.57 11.32 -25.62
CA GLU A 45 -16.93 11.08 -26.91
C GLU A 45 -15.58 10.39 -26.73
N TRP A 46 -15.16 9.63 -27.74
CA TRP A 46 -13.84 9.00 -27.76
C TRP A 46 -12.75 10.05 -27.92
N VAL A 47 -11.86 10.14 -26.94
CA VAL A 47 -10.66 10.96 -27.01
C VAL A 47 -9.48 10.05 -27.33
N ALA A 48 -8.92 10.17 -28.52
CA ALA A 48 -7.64 9.53 -28.84
C ALA A 48 -6.54 10.30 -28.09
N ILE A 49 -5.85 9.61 -27.18
CA ILE A 49 -4.71 10.16 -26.44
C ILE A 49 -3.44 9.59 -27.08
N ASP A 50 -2.74 10.39 -27.87
CA ASP A 50 -1.37 10.11 -28.28
C ASP A 50 -0.42 10.81 -27.31
N GLY A 51 0.18 10.04 -26.40
CA GLY A 51 1.01 10.57 -25.34
C GLY A 51 2.12 9.61 -24.96
N SER A 52 3.31 10.14 -24.69
CA SER A 52 4.44 9.37 -24.21
C SER A 52 4.27 9.02 -22.72
N LYS A 53 4.39 7.73 -22.37
CA LYS A 53 4.36 7.29 -20.97
C LYS A 53 5.77 7.35 -20.38
N PHE A 54 5.99 8.27 -19.45
CA PHE A 54 7.25 8.38 -18.71
C PHE A 54 7.22 7.57 -17.42
N ARG A 55 8.36 7.00 -17.02
CA ARG A 55 8.49 6.25 -15.78
C ARG A 55 8.42 7.21 -14.59
N ALA A 56 7.36 7.11 -13.80
CA ALA A 56 7.24 7.83 -12.54
C ALA A 56 8.14 7.20 -11.47
N VAL A 57 8.75 8.04 -10.61
CA VAL A 57 9.59 7.61 -9.47
C VAL A 57 8.80 6.70 -8.51
N SER A 58 7.49 6.93 -8.36
CA SER A 58 6.57 6.17 -7.49
C SER A 58 5.51 5.38 -8.29
N SER A 59 5.94 4.56 -9.24
CA SER A 59 5.02 3.65 -9.97
C SER A 59 4.71 2.40 -9.14
N SER A 60 3.57 1.74 -9.40
CA SER A 60 3.27 0.43 -8.79
C SER A 60 4.37 -0.61 -9.02
N ARG A 61 5.13 -0.46 -10.12
CA ARG A 61 6.30 -1.28 -10.44
C ARG A 61 7.56 -0.88 -9.65
N SER A 62 7.69 0.36 -9.18
CA SER A 62 8.78 0.76 -8.26
C SER A 62 8.47 0.39 -6.80
N VAL A 63 7.20 0.12 -6.46
CA VAL A 63 6.80 -0.55 -5.21
C VAL A 63 7.20 -2.04 -5.19
N ARG A 64 8.01 -2.51 -6.15
CA ARG A 64 8.70 -3.82 -6.10
C ARG A 64 9.59 -4.00 -4.87
N GLU A 65 9.87 -2.93 -4.12
CA GLU A 65 10.39 -3.05 -2.76
C GLU A 65 9.53 -3.97 -1.89
N ARG A 66 8.22 -4.09 -2.13
CA ARG A 66 7.38 -5.00 -1.32
C ARG A 66 7.71 -6.48 -1.56
N GLU A 67 7.86 -6.91 -2.81
CA GLU A 67 8.24 -8.31 -3.12
C GLU A 67 9.69 -8.62 -2.69
N VAL A 68 10.57 -7.62 -2.74
CA VAL A 68 11.95 -7.76 -2.26
C VAL A 68 11.99 -7.79 -0.72
N LEU A 69 11.18 -6.97 -0.06
CA LEU A 69 11.04 -6.93 1.39
C LEU A 69 10.36 -8.19 1.93
N GLU A 70 9.31 -8.69 1.28
CA GLU A 70 8.65 -9.96 1.62
C GLU A 70 9.66 -11.11 1.57
N ARG A 71 10.45 -11.21 0.49
CA ARG A 71 11.51 -12.22 0.37
C ARG A 71 12.60 -12.07 1.44
N TYR A 72 12.99 -10.84 1.75
CA TYR A 72 13.97 -10.58 2.81
C TYR A 72 13.45 -10.99 4.19
N LEU A 73 12.17 -10.76 4.47
CA LEU A 73 11.52 -11.19 5.72
C LEU A 73 11.43 -12.73 5.80
N GLU A 74 11.06 -13.40 4.69
CA GLU A 74 11.06 -14.87 4.60
C GLU A 74 12.46 -15.47 4.85
N GLU A 75 13.51 -14.85 4.30
CA GLU A 75 14.91 -15.25 4.54
C GLU A 75 15.30 -15.11 6.02
N MET A 76 14.89 -14.03 6.69
CA MET A 76 15.15 -13.84 8.13
C MET A 76 14.38 -14.85 8.99
N GLU A 77 13.09 -15.09 8.73
CA GLU A 77 12.30 -16.09 9.46
C GLU A 77 12.89 -17.50 9.30
N ALA A 78 13.39 -17.84 8.11
CA ALA A 78 14.06 -19.11 7.87
C ALA A 78 15.38 -19.24 8.64
N ALA A 79 16.16 -18.16 8.75
CA ALA A 79 17.38 -18.13 9.54
C ALA A 79 17.12 -18.27 11.05
N ASP A 80 16.12 -17.54 11.58
CA ASP A 80 15.71 -17.63 12.99
C ASP A 80 15.21 -19.03 13.37
N THR A 81 14.63 -19.76 12.42
CA THR A 81 14.17 -21.15 12.61
C THR A 81 15.32 -22.16 12.56
N GLN A 82 16.43 -21.84 11.89
CA GLN A 82 17.60 -22.72 11.77
C GLN A 82 18.60 -22.57 12.93
N ASP A 83 18.68 -21.38 13.53
CA ASP A 83 19.41 -21.16 14.78
C ASP A 83 18.59 -21.71 15.96
N ASP A 84 18.59 -23.04 16.12
CA ASP A 84 18.26 -23.63 17.42
C ASP A 84 19.28 -23.08 18.43
N VAL A 85 18.81 -22.26 19.38
CA VAL A 85 19.65 -21.73 20.46
C VAL A 85 20.11 -22.90 21.33
N VAL A 86 21.29 -23.44 21.01
CA VAL A 86 21.95 -24.44 21.86
C VAL A 86 22.53 -23.69 23.06
N ILE A 87 21.73 -23.62 24.14
CA ILE A 87 22.22 -23.14 25.43
C ILE A 87 23.15 -24.21 26.00
N ASP A 88 24.46 -23.91 26.01
CA ASP A 88 25.43 -24.74 26.71
C ASP A 88 25.23 -24.58 28.22
N ALA A 89 24.65 -25.62 28.84
CA ALA A 89 24.40 -25.66 30.28
C ALA A 89 25.70 -25.58 31.12
N GLY A 90 26.85 -25.99 30.56
CA GLY A 90 28.15 -25.86 31.22
C GLY A 90 28.65 -24.42 31.27
N ALA A 91 28.51 -23.69 30.15
CA ALA A 91 28.84 -22.26 30.08
C ALA A 91 27.91 -21.41 30.98
N VAL A 92 26.65 -21.81 31.13
CA VAL A 92 25.73 -21.18 32.09
C VAL A 92 26.18 -21.47 33.53
N ALA A 93 26.58 -22.69 33.87
CA ALA A 93 27.04 -23.02 35.22
C ALA A 93 28.31 -22.22 35.63
N GLU A 94 29.29 -22.09 34.74
CA GLU A 94 30.52 -21.31 34.99
C GLU A 94 30.25 -19.81 35.21
N ALA A 95 29.23 -19.25 34.57
CA ALA A 95 28.86 -17.84 34.72
C ALA A 95 28.20 -17.53 36.08
N TRP A 96 27.64 -18.54 36.77
CA TRP A 96 26.97 -18.38 38.07
C TRP A 96 27.91 -18.61 39.25
N GLU A 97 29.10 -19.20 39.04
CA GLU A 97 30.13 -19.37 40.07
C GLU A 97 31.10 -18.18 40.19
N LYS A 98 30.95 -17.15 39.35
CA LYS A 98 31.63 -15.84 39.48
C LYS A 98 30.72 -14.80 40.12
#